data_AF-A0A533XPC1-F1
#
_entry.id   AF-A0A533XPC1-F1
#
_cell.length_a   1.000
_cell.length_b   1.000
_cell.length_c   1.000
_cell.angle_alpha   90.00
_cell.angle_beta   90.00
_cell.angle_gamma   90.00
#
_symmetry.space_group_name_H-M   'P 1'
#
loop_
_entity.id
_entity.type
_entity.pdbx_description
1 polymer ?
#
loop_
_entity_poly.entity_id
_entity_poly.type
_entity_poly.pdbx_seq_one_letter_code
_entity_poly.pdbx_strand_id
1 'polypeptide(L)'
;MAGWTTDHARDLARYPSSRRRPDPDLFCQRGSRGLARMKVLERLQDCVGLRFPVVTIGNFDGVHVGHQAVLKVARDRVRSQRGTAIVLTFEPHPLRVLTPGVELKFLCDPEEKLSLLEEAGVDVVVRLPFTREFAAQTPDEFMVQVLHDGLGTRELFVGQNFRFGKERLGTIHTLMEGG
;
A
#
# COMPACT_ATOMS: atom_id res chain seq x y z
N MET A 1 3.96 -3.70 -40.84
CA MET A 1 3.45 -2.59 -40.01
C MET A 1 3.38 -3.10 -38.58
N ALA A 2 4.32 -2.71 -37.73
CA ALA A 2 4.40 -3.18 -36.35
C ALA A 2 3.46 -2.35 -35.46
N GLY A 3 2.49 -3.03 -34.85
CA GLY A 3 1.59 -2.44 -33.85
C GLY A 3 2.31 -2.29 -32.52
N TRP A 4 2.22 -1.10 -31.94
CA TRP A 4 2.67 -0.82 -30.58
C TRP A 4 1.52 -1.11 -29.62
N THR A 5 1.55 -2.26 -28.95
CA THR A 5 0.74 -2.50 -27.74
C THR A 5 1.70 -2.51 -26.56
N THR A 6 1.79 -1.38 -25.85
CA THR A 6 2.56 -1.28 -24.62
C THR A 6 1.80 -1.97 -23.49
N ASP A 7 2.25 -3.16 -23.13
CA ASP A 7 1.84 -3.92 -21.95
C ASP A 7 2.45 -3.28 -20.69
N HIS A 8 1.70 -2.39 -20.01
CA HIS A 8 2.15 -1.65 -18.81
C HIS A 8 2.16 -2.50 -17.53
N ALA A 9 1.95 -3.81 -17.60
CA ALA A 9 1.75 -4.67 -16.43
C ALA A 9 2.97 -5.50 -15.99
N ARG A 10 4.13 -5.36 -16.64
CA ARG A 10 5.22 -6.35 -16.47
C ARG A 10 6.24 -6.12 -15.35
N ASP A 11 6.32 -4.94 -14.75
CA ASP A 11 7.50 -4.61 -13.92
C ASP A 11 7.22 -4.35 -12.43
N LEU A 12 6.16 -4.90 -11.84
CA LEU A 12 5.90 -4.73 -10.41
C LEU A 12 6.83 -5.61 -9.56
N ALA A 13 7.58 -4.98 -8.64
CA ALA A 13 8.44 -5.72 -7.72
C ALA A 13 7.62 -6.44 -6.66
N ARG A 14 7.92 -7.73 -6.44
CA ARG A 14 7.21 -8.61 -5.50
C ARG A 14 8.13 -8.94 -4.32
N TYR A 15 7.73 -8.52 -3.12
CA TYR A 15 8.38 -8.86 -1.84
C TYR A 15 7.68 -10.07 -1.20
N PRO A 16 8.31 -11.25 -1.04
CA PRO A 16 7.68 -12.40 -0.38
C PRO A 16 8.10 -12.54 1.10
N SER A 17 7.27 -12.14 2.07
CA SER A 17 7.60 -12.41 3.48
C SER A 17 7.43 -13.88 3.84
N SER A 18 8.51 -14.54 4.27
CA SER A 18 8.50 -15.95 4.64
C SER A 18 7.96 -16.18 6.08
N ARG A 19 7.00 -17.11 6.20
CA ARG A 19 6.54 -17.83 7.42
C ARG A 19 5.85 -17.07 8.58
N ARG A 20 4.51 -17.12 8.56
CA ARG A 20 3.63 -17.67 9.63
C ARG A 20 2.21 -17.79 9.09
N ARG A 21 1.56 -18.95 9.26
CA ARG A 21 0.15 -19.12 8.81
C ARG A 21 -0.75 -18.28 9.73
N PRO A 22 -1.55 -17.34 9.20
CA PRO A 22 -2.58 -16.70 10.00
C PRO A 22 -3.70 -17.69 10.32
N ASP A 23 -4.35 -17.47 11.47
CA ASP A 23 -5.50 -18.22 11.97
C ASP A 23 -6.63 -18.26 10.90
N PRO A 24 -7.11 -19.45 10.49
CA PRO A 24 -8.14 -19.59 9.46
C PRO A 24 -9.51 -19.02 9.85
N ASP A 25 -9.79 -18.78 11.15
CA ASP A 25 -11.16 -18.60 11.63
C ASP A 25 -11.62 -17.13 11.72
N LEU A 26 -10.72 -16.15 11.58
CA LEU A 26 -11.08 -14.72 11.68
C LEU A 26 -11.84 -14.15 10.45
N PHE A 27 -11.94 -14.89 9.34
CA PHE A 27 -12.63 -14.42 8.13
C PHE A 27 -13.43 -15.53 7.39
N CYS A 28 -13.69 -16.67 8.04
CA CYS A 28 -14.42 -17.80 7.46
C CYS A 28 -15.95 -17.60 7.48
N GLN A 29 -16.45 -16.52 6.89
CA GLN A 29 -17.86 -16.38 6.49
C GLN A 29 -17.92 -15.65 5.15
N ARG A 30 -17.67 -16.36 4.04
CA ARG A 30 -17.94 -15.87 2.68
C ARG A 30 -19.05 -16.68 2.02
N GLY A 31 -20.25 -16.64 2.63
CA GLY A 31 -21.51 -16.79 1.91
C GLY A 31 -21.98 -15.38 1.51
N SER A 32 -22.34 -15.17 0.24
CA SER A 32 -22.96 -13.94 -0.32
C SER A 32 -22.40 -12.61 0.22
N ARG A 33 -21.37 -12.05 -0.43
CA ARG A 33 -20.89 -10.69 -0.11
C ARG A 33 -21.99 -9.65 -0.33
N GLY A 34 -22.69 -9.28 0.74
CA GLY A 34 -22.95 -7.86 0.97
C GLY A 34 -21.58 -7.17 1.03
N LEU A 35 -21.43 -6.04 0.33
CA LEU A 35 -20.15 -5.32 0.27
C LEU A 35 -19.73 -4.96 1.69
N ALA A 36 -18.72 -5.64 2.24
CA ALA A 36 -18.10 -5.18 3.48
C ALA A 36 -17.44 -3.84 3.16
N ARG A 37 -17.87 -2.78 3.85
CA ARG A 37 -17.36 -1.42 3.68
C ARG A 37 -15.85 -1.38 3.93
N MET A 38 -15.11 -0.62 3.12
CA MET A 38 -13.69 -0.37 3.32
C MET A 38 -13.44 0.18 4.73
N LYS A 39 -12.37 -0.29 5.40
CA LYS A 39 -11.97 0.21 6.72
C LYS A 39 -10.84 1.22 6.60
N VAL A 40 -10.87 2.26 7.43
CA VAL A 40 -9.75 3.19 7.61
C VAL A 40 -9.14 2.97 8.99
N LEU A 41 -7.83 2.72 9.03
CA LEU A 41 -7.06 2.48 10.25
C LEU A 41 -5.99 3.57 10.38
N GLU A 42 -5.72 3.97 11.62
CA GLU A 42 -4.73 5.00 11.95
C GLU A 42 -3.45 4.39 12.59
N ARG A 43 -3.43 3.07 12.75
CA ARG A 43 -2.37 2.30 13.43
C ARG A 43 -2.01 1.05 12.61
N LEU A 44 -0.72 0.79 12.42
CA LEU A 44 -0.23 -0.36 11.65
C LEU A 44 -0.65 -1.68 12.29
N GLN A 45 -0.51 -1.78 13.62
CA GLN A 45 -0.80 -2.96 14.42
C GLN A 45 -2.26 -3.43 14.33
N ASP A 46 -3.18 -2.57 13.89
CA ASP A 46 -4.58 -2.93 13.68
C ASP A 46 -4.75 -3.77 12.39
N CYS A 47 -3.69 -3.93 11.58
CA CYS A 47 -3.60 -4.85 10.46
C CYS A 47 -3.13 -6.27 10.84
N VAL A 48 -2.65 -6.48 12.07
CA VAL A 48 -2.15 -7.80 12.49
C VAL A 48 -3.29 -8.82 12.47
N GLY A 49 -3.03 -9.98 11.85
CA GLY A 49 -4.02 -11.05 11.70
C GLY A 49 -4.88 -10.93 10.44
N LEU A 50 -4.74 -9.88 9.63
CA LEU A 50 -5.35 -9.83 8.31
C LEU A 50 -4.85 -10.97 7.42
N ARG A 51 -5.77 -11.55 6.65
CA ARG A 51 -5.48 -12.74 5.85
C ARG A 51 -4.74 -12.33 4.58
N PHE A 52 -3.54 -12.87 4.38
CA PHE A 52 -2.68 -12.61 3.22
C PHE A 52 -2.66 -11.10 2.81
N PRO A 53 -2.06 -10.22 3.63
CA PRO A 53 -2.03 -8.79 3.36
C PRO A 53 -1.24 -8.48 2.08
N VAL A 54 -1.92 -7.93 1.09
CA VAL A 54 -1.30 -7.38 -0.11
C VAL A 54 -1.32 -5.88 0.00
N VAL A 55 -0.14 -5.28 0.09
CA VAL A 55 0.04 -3.87 0.41
C VAL A 55 0.42 -3.10 -0.84
N THR A 56 -0.11 -1.88 -0.97
CA THR A 56 0.45 -0.85 -1.84
C THR A 56 0.66 0.43 -1.05
N ILE A 57 1.65 1.24 -1.43
CA ILE A 57 2.08 2.41 -0.67
C ILE A 57 2.14 3.62 -1.59
N GLY A 58 1.51 4.73 -1.16
CA GLY A 58 1.52 5.97 -1.93
C GLY A 58 0.57 7.03 -1.39
N ASN A 59 0.62 8.21 -2.00
CA ASN A 59 -0.28 9.32 -1.64
C ASN A 59 -1.68 9.16 -2.27
N PHE A 60 -1.77 8.44 -3.39
CA PHE A 60 -3.01 8.13 -4.10
C PHE A 60 -3.89 9.34 -4.46
N ASP A 61 -3.29 10.53 -4.58
CA ASP A 61 -4.00 11.75 -4.95
C ASP A 61 -4.62 11.62 -6.36
N GLY A 62 -5.93 11.86 -6.44
CA GLY A 62 -6.77 11.70 -7.64
C GLY A 62 -6.88 10.27 -8.20
N VAL A 63 -6.28 9.25 -7.56
CA VAL A 63 -6.26 7.84 -8.00
C VAL A 63 -6.15 7.71 -9.54
N HIS A 64 -5.19 8.41 -10.12
CA HIS A 64 -5.00 8.48 -11.58
C HIS A 64 -4.58 7.12 -12.18
N VAL A 65 -4.49 7.04 -13.51
CA VAL A 65 -4.21 5.78 -14.25
C VAL A 65 -3.04 4.95 -13.72
N GLY A 66 -1.94 5.59 -13.31
CA GLY A 66 -0.81 4.91 -12.68
C GLY A 66 -1.16 4.24 -11.34
N HIS A 67 -1.93 4.90 -10.48
CA HIS A 67 -2.41 4.33 -9.22
C HIS A 67 -3.40 3.18 -9.49
N GLN A 68 -4.32 3.36 -10.45
CA GLN A 68 -5.29 2.34 -10.83
C GLN A 68 -4.60 1.05 -11.30
N ALA A 69 -3.48 1.17 -12.03
CA ALA A 69 -2.70 0.02 -12.47
C ALA A 69 -2.16 -0.80 -11.27
N VAL A 70 -1.54 -0.13 -10.29
CA VAL A 70 -1.01 -0.80 -9.09
C VAL A 70 -2.13 -1.40 -8.23
N LEU A 71 -3.21 -0.65 -8.03
CA LEU A 71 -4.39 -1.10 -7.27
C LEU A 71 -5.05 -2.31 -7.93
N LYS A 72 -5.17 -2.32 -9.26
CA LYS A 72 -5.73 -3.44 -10.01
C LYS A 72 -4.93 -4.72 -9.76
N VAL A 73 -3.59 -4.65 -9.83
CA VAL A 73 -2.76 -5.83 -9.58
C VAL A 73 -2.88 -6.32 -8.15
N ALA A 74 -2.84 -5.41 -7.17
CA ALA A 74 -3.04 -5.77 -5.76
C ALA A 74 -4.40 -6.44 -5.54
N ARG A 75 -5.48 -5.87 -6.10
CA ARG A 75 -6.83 -6.40 -6.04
C ARG A 75 -6.96 -7.79 -6.66
N ASP A 76 -6.42 -7.96 -7.87
CA ASP A 76 -6.50 -9.23 -8.58
C ASP A 76 -5.69 -10.31 -7.83
N ARG A 77 -4.59 -9.92 -7.20
CA ARG A 77 -3.81 -10.80 -6.34
C ARG A 77 -4.57 -11.26 -5.10
N VAL A 78 -5.18 -10.34 -4.35
CA VAL A 78 -5.95 -10.73 -3.14
C VAL A 78 -7.14 -11.60 -3.48
N ARG A 79 -7.79 -11.41 -4.64
CA ARG A 79 -8.87 -12.28 -5.12
C ARG A 79 -8.40 -13.72 -5.27
N SER A 80 -7.23 -13.93 -5.88
CA SER A 80 -6.65 -15.28 -6.05
C SER A 80 -6.31 -15.97 -4.72
N GLN A 81 -5.91 -15.19 -3.72
CA GLN A 81 -5.48 -15.71 -2.42
C GLN A 81 -6.58 -15.66 -1.36
N ARG A 82 -7.76 -15.09 -1.66
CA ARG A 82 -8.79 -14.67 -0.69
C ARG A 82 -8.21 -13.75 0.43
N GLY A 83 -7.23 -12.93 0.08
CA GLY A 83 -6.49 -12.06 0.99
C GLY A 83 -7.21 -10.74 1.31
N THR A 84 -6.43 -9.77 1.75
CA THR A 84 -6.87 -8.40 2.09
C THR A 84 -6.01 -7.39 1.34
N ALA A 85 -6.64 -6.49 0.58
CA ALA A 85 -5.96 -5.40 -0.13
C ALA A 85 -5.82 -4.19 0.79
N ILE A 86 -4.57 -3.77 1.02
CA ILE A 86 -4.24 -2.68 1.93
C ILE A 86 -3.56 -1.55 1.15
N VAL A 87 -4.05 -0.34 1.33
CA VAL A 87 -3.36 0.90 0.93
C VAL A 87 -2.75 1.52 2.17
N LEU A 88 -1.42 1.66 2.19
CA LEU A 88 -0.73 2.52 3.15
C LEU A 88 -0.56 3.91 2.53
N THR A 89 -1.07 4.92 3.20
CA THR A 89 -0.91 6.33 2.84
C THR A 89 -0.46 7.14 4.07
N PHE A 90 -0.14 8.40 3.85
CA PHE A 90 0.53 9.24 4.84
C PHE A 90 -0.27 10.50 5.13
N GLU A 91 -0.41 10.83 6.42
CA GLU A 91 -1.07 12.05 6.90
C GLU A 91 -0.22 12.69 8.00
N PRO A 92 0.13 14.00 7.94
CA PRO A 92 -0.02 14.87 6.79
C PRO A 92 0.81 14.40 5.59
N HIS A 93 0.51 14.94 4.39
CA HIS A 93 1.26 14.62 3.17
C HIS A 93 2.79 14.77 3.39
N PRO A 94 3.64 13.79 3.01
CA PRO A 94 5.07 13.79 3.34
C PRO A 94 5.80 15.08 2.97
N LEU A 95 5.48 15.65 1.80
CA LEU A 95 6.09 16.90 1.33
C LEU A 95 5.79 18.11 2.23
N ARG A 96 4.64 18.17 2.92
CA ARG A 96 4.34 19.25 3.88
C ARG A 96 5.26 19.21 5.10
N VAL A 97 5.66 18.01 5.51
CA VAL A 97 6.52 17.80 6.68
C VAL A 97 7.98 18.05 6.32
N LEU A 98 8.39 17.53 5.17
CA LEU A 98 9.76 17.67 4.68
C LEU A 98 10.07 19.11 4.25
N THR A 99 9.08 19.80 3.67
CA THR A 99 9.21 21.18 3.17
C THR A 99 8.15 22.08 3.81
N PRO A 100 8.39 22.60 5.03
CA PRO A 100 7.46 23.52 5.69
C PRO A 100 7.17 24.74 4.82
N GLY A 101 5.90 25.14 4.74
CA GLY A 101 5.46 26.28 3.93
C GLY A 101 5.17 25.94 2.46
N VAL A 102 5.37 24.69 2.02
CA VAL A 102 4.97 24.26 0.68
C VAL A 102 3.44 24.30 0.53
N GLU A 103 2.97 24.98 -0.51
CA GLU A 103 1.57 24.96 -0.90
C GLU A 103 1.32 23.75 -1.82
N LEU A 104 0.53 22.78 -1.34
CA LEU A 104 0.14 21.62 -2.14
C LEU A 104 -1.27 21.83 -2.68
N LYS A 105 -1.42 21.60 -3.98
CA LYS A 105 -2.71 21.48 -4.66
C LYS A 105 -3.00 20.00 -4.84
N PHE A 106 -4.08 19.53 -4.24
CA PHE A 106 -4.54 18.14 -4.37
C PHE A 106 -5.54 18.02 -5.51
N LEU A 107 -5.53 16.88 -6.20
CA LEU A 107 -6.48 16.58 -7.27
C LEU A 107 -7.86 16.21 -6.73
N CYS A 108 -7.92 15.62 -5.54
CA CYS A 108 -9.15 15.27 -4.85
C CYS A 108 -9.06 15.60 -3.36
N ASP A 109 -10.20 15.76 -2.71
CA ASP A 109 -10.24 15.87 -1.25
C ASP A 109 -10.06 14.48 -0.57
N PRO A 110 -9.82 14.42 0.75
CA PRO A 110 -9.60 13.16 1.45
C PRO A 110 -10.76 12.16 1.33
N GLU A 111 -12.01 12.63 1.37
CA GLU A 111 -13.21 11.81 1.29
C GLU A 111 -13.42 11.23 -0.12
N GLU A 112 -13.18 12.03 -1.15
CA GLU A 112 -13.17 11.60 -2.54
C GLU A 112 -12.06 10.57 -2.78
N LYS A 113 -10.86 10.80 -2.25
CA LYS A 113 -9.76 9.81 -2.30
C LYS A 113 -10.18 8.47 -1.70
N LEU A 114 -10.80 8.47 -0.52
CA LEU A 114 -11.27 7.25 0.14
C LEU A 114 -12.34 6.54 -0.69
N SER A 115 -13.27 7.29 -1.30
CA SER A 115 -14.31 6.74 -2.17
C SER A 115 -13.69 6.08 -3.41
N LEU A 116 -12.73 6.74 -4.07
CA LEU A 116 -12.00 6.19 -5.22
C LEU A 116 -11.20 4.93 -4.86
N LEU A 117 -10.62 4.86 -3.66
CA LEU A 117 -9.92 3.66 -3.17
C LEU A 117 -10.91 2.51 -2.89
N GLU A 118 -12.06 2.79 -2.30
CA GLU A 118 -13.12 1.80 -2.07
C GLU A 118 -13.64 1.24 -3.41
N GLU A 119 -13.91 2.10 -4.40
CA GLU A 119 -14.30 1.70 -5.75
C GLU A 119 -13.22 0.87 -6.46
N ALA A 120 -11.94 1.17 -6.21
CA ALA A 120 -10.83 0.37 -6.72
C ALA A 120 -10.73 -1.03 -6.07
N GLY A 121 -11.53 -1.31 -5.05
CA GLY A 121 -11.61 -2.61 -4.37
C GLY A 121 -10.57 -2.78 -3.26
N VAL A 122 -10.19 -1.68 -2.60
CA VAL A 122 -9.36 -1.69 -1.40
C VAL A 122 -10.20 -2.11 -0.19
N ASP A 123 -9.69 -3.03 0.63
CA ASP A 123 -10.38 -3.48 1.84
C ASP A 123 -10.01 -2.61 3.06
N VAL A 124 -8.75 -2.17 3.13
CA VAL A 124 -8.20 -1.40 4.25
C VAL A 124 -7.33 -0.24 3.75
N VAL A 125 -7.56 0.96 4.26
CA VAL A 125 -6.64 2.10 4.12
C VAL A 125 -5.99 2.36 5.48
N VAL A 126 -4.66 2.35 5.53
CA VAL A 126 -3.90 2.77 6.70
C VAL A 126 -3.39 4.18 6.45
N ARG A 127 -3.83 5.13 7.27
CA ARG A 127 -3.32 6.51 7.29
C ARG A 127 -2.25 6.59 8.36
N LEU A 128 -1.00 6.47 7.94
CA LEU A 128 0.12 6.50 8.88
C LEU A 128 0.54 7.95 9.15
N PRO A 129 0.65 8.37 10.41
CA PRO A 129 1.22 9.65 10.77
C PRO A 129 2.62 9.83 10.18
N PHE A 130 2.80 10.80 9.29
CA PHE A 130 4.12 11.13 8.74
C PHE A 130 4.74 12.25 9.55
N THR A 131 5.78 11.93 10.31
CA THR A 131 6.51 12.89 11.15
C THR A 131 7.97 12.99 10.71
N ARG A 132 8.73 13.95 11.27
CA ARG A 132 10.18 14.06 11.00
C ARG A 132 10.93 12.85 11.53
N GLU A 133 10.50 12.30 12.66
CA GLU A 133 11.05 11.10 13.28
C GLU A 133 10.79 9.89 12.37
N PHE A 134 9.57 9.75 11.83
CA PHE A 134 9.27 8.71 10.84
C PHE A 134 10.11 8.87 9.58
N ALA A 135 10.25 10.09 9.06
CA ALA A 135 11.08 10.37 7.90
C ALA A 135 12.58 10.11 8.11
N ALA A 136 13.04 9.99 9.36
CA ALA A 136 14.41 9.69 9.71
C ALA A 136 14.73 8.19 9.78
N GLN A 137 13.72 7.31 9.72
CA GLN A 137 13.91 5.86 9.72
C GLN A 137 14.75 5.41 8.54
N THR A 138 15.73 4.56 8.77
CA THR A 138 16.48 3.87 7.71
C THR A 138 15.57 2.98 6.87
N PRO A 139 15.99 2.60 5.64
CA PRO A 139 15.24 1.63 4.83
C PRO A 139 14.98 0.32 5.58
N ASP A 140 15.95 -0.19 6.34
CA ASP A 140 15.82 -1.44 7.10
C ASP A 140 14.80 -1.31 8.24
N GLU A 141 14.84 -0.20 8.99
CA GLU A 141 13.83 0.08 10.02
C GLU A 141 12.43 0.17 9.42
N PHE A 142 12.27 0.81 8.26
CA PHE A 142 10.99 0.88 7.58
C PHE A 142 10.52 -0.52 7.15
N MET A 143 11.38 -1.35 6.57
CA MET A 143 11.01 -2.71 6.14
C MET A 143 10.58 -3.57 7.33
N VAL A 144 11.32 -3.53 8.44
CA VAL A 144 11.00 -4.33 9.63
C VAL A 144 9.77 -3.77 10.34
N GLN A 145 9.78 -2.51 10.74
CA GLN A 145 8.76 -1.94 11.63
C GLN A 145 7.43 -1.71 10.90
N VAL A 146 7.47 -1.26 9.64
CA VAL A 146 6.25 -0.92 8.89
C VAL A 146 5.75 -2.13 8.11
N LEU A 147 6.57 -2.72 7.26
CA LEU A 147 6.11 -3.75 6.34
C LEU A 147 5.92 -5.10 7.03
N HIS A 148 6.92 -5.56 7.79
CA HIS A 148 6.89 -6.87 8.42
C HIS A 148 6.06 -6.87 9.70
N ASP A 149 6.48 -6.12 10.73
CA ASP A 149 5.88 -6.17 12.07
C ASP A 149 4.54 -5.44 12.13
N GLY A 150 4.46 -4.26 11.51
CA GLY A 150 3.25 -3.44 11.49
C GLY A 150 2.15 -4.04 10.64
N LEU A 151 2.37 -4.15 9.33
CA LEU A 151 1.34 -4.57 8.37
C LEU A 151 1.21 -6.08 8.20
N GLY A 152 2.22 -6.87 8.58
CA GLY A 152 2.26 -8.30 8.25
C GLY A 152 2.28 -8.56 6.74
N THR A 153 2.93 -7.67 5.99
CA THR A 153 2.92 -7.63 4.52
C THR A 153 3.33 -8.98 3.94
N ARG A 154 2.49 -9.57 3.08
CA ARG A 154 2.83 -10.81 2.35
C ARG A 154 3.32 -10.54 0.96
N GLU A 155 2.71 -9.56 0.30
CA GLU A 155 3.16 -9.05 -0.99
C GLU A 155 3.01 -7.53 -1.02
N LEU A 156 3.97 -6.86 -1.63
CA LEU A 156 3.99 -5.41 -1.80
C LEU A 156 3.95 -5.10 -3.31
N PHE A 157 3.08 -4.18 -3.72
CA PHE A 157 3.03 -3.65 -5.08
C PHE A 157 3.19 -2.12 -5.03
N VAL A 158 4.26 -1.61 -5.64
CA VAL A 158 4.58 -0.18 -5.68
C VAL A 158 4.97 0.25 -7.08
N GLY A 159 4.85 1.54 -7.38
CA GLY A 159 5.29 2.09 -8.67
C GLY A 159 6.82 2.08 -8.81
N GLN A 160 7.31 2.12 -10.04
CA GLN A 160 8.75 2.05 -10.38
C GLN A 160 9.64 3.06 -9.64
N ASN A 161 9.09 4.24 -9.36
CA ASN A 161 9.82 5.34 -8.73
C ASN A 161 9.61 5.37 -7.21
N PHE A 162 9.14 4.26 -6.61
CA PHE A 162 8.93 4.19 -5.17
C PHE A 162 10.26 4.31 -4.43
N ARG A 163 10.28 5.21 -3.46
CA ARG A 163 11.42 5.42 -2.56
C ARG A 163 10.92 5.59 -1.14
N PHE A 164 11.69 5.09 -0.19
CA PHE A 164 11.33 5.05 1.23
C PHE A 164 12.58 5.19 2.11
N GLY A 165 12.36 5.28 3.42
CA GLY A 165 13.42 5.52 4.39
C GLY A 165 14.04 6.92 4.27
N LYS A 166 14.99 7.18 5.16
CA LYS A 166 15.69 8.45 5.33
C LYS A 166 16.27 8.89 4.01
N GLU A 167 16.02 10.16 3.67
CA GLU A 167 16.53 10.79 2.44
C GLU A 167 16.19 10.01 1.16
N ARG A 168 15.14 9.19 1.18
CA ARG A 168 14.71 8.35 0.04
C ARG A 168 15.80 7.37 -0.39
N LEU A 169 16.63 6.90 0.54
CA LEU A 169 17.72 5.95 0.27
C LEU A 169 17.20 4.56 -0.12
N GLY A 170 16.05 4.14 0.42
CA GLY A 170 15.40 2.89 0.05
C GLY A 170 14.83 2.95 -1.36
N THR A 171 15.08 1.90 -2.13
CA THR A 171 14.61 1.74 -3.52
C THR A 171 13.93 0.39 -3.70
N ILE A 172 13.36 0.16 -4.88
CA ILE A 172 12.85 -1.16 -5.23
C ILE A 172 13.93 -2.24 -5.11
N HIS A 173 15.19 -1.94 -5.47
CA HIS A 173 16.30 -2.89 -5.31
C HIS A 173 16.50 -3.28 -3.83
N THR A 174 16.47 -2.28 -2.94
CA THR A 174 16.55 -2.49 -1.49
C THR A 174 15.45 -3.44 -0.99
N LEU A 175 14.22 -3.32 -1.52
CA LEU A 175 13.13 -4.23 -1.19
C LEU A 175 13.41 -5.66 -1.69
N MET A 176 13.99 -5.82 -2.89
CA MET A 176 14.28 -7.14 -3.44
C MET A 176 15.42 -7.84 -2.71
N GLU A 177 16.42 -7.11 -2.21
CA GLU A 177 17.55 -7.67 -1.45
C GLU A 177 17.19 -8.01 0.00
N GLY A 178 16.35 -7.20 0.64
CA GLY A 178 15.93 -7.38 2.03
C GLY A 178 14.72 -8.31 2.24
N GLY A 179 14.27 -9.01 1.19
CA GLY A 179 13.08 -9.87 1.20
C GLY A 179 13.32 -11.36 1.31
#